data_AF-A0A9D9QB10-F1
#
_entry.id   AF-A0A9D9QB10-F1
#
_cell.length_a   1.000
_cell.length_b   1.000
_cell.length_c   1.000
_cell.angle_alpha   90.00
_cell.angle_beta   90.00
_cell.angle_gamma   90.00
#
_symmetry.space_group_name_H-M   'P 1'
#
loop_
_entity.id
_entity.type
_entity.pdbx_description
1 polymer ?
#
loop_
_entity_poly.entity_id
_entity_poly.type
_entity_poly.pdbx_seq_one_letter_code
_entity_poly.pdbx_strand_id
1 'polypeptide(L)' 'LMVVAGDHANNDMAGDEDDSWLSMFRASGKFDQVEPQSEGLGRLPAIHKIYISHSQVAIESL' A
#
# COMPACT_ATOMS: atom_id res chain seq x y z
N LEU A 1 -3.19 -2.22 -0.89
CA LEU A 1 -3.01 -0.78 -1.20
C LEU A 1 -3.74 0.04 -0.16
N MET A 2 -3.04 0.81 0.66
CA MET A 2 -3.62 1.51 1.82
C MET A 2 -2.97 2.88 2.02
N VAL A 3 -3.68 3.79 2.70
CA VAL A 3 -3.18 5.15 3.00
C VAL A 3 -1.96 5.10 3.91
N VAL A 4 -1.95 4.18 4.88
CA VAL A 4 -0.84 3.93 5.80
C VAL A 4 -0.37 2.49 5.60
N ALA A 5 0.93 2.26 5.70
CA ALA A 5 1.50 0.92 5.84
C ALA A 5 1.37 0.44 7.30
N GLY A 6 0.13 0.14 7.68
CA GLY A 6 -0.23 -0.34 9.01
C GLY A 6 -0.12 -1.87 9.12
N ASP A 7 -0.85 -2.45 10.08
CA ASP A 7 -0.79 -3.88 10.42
C ASP A 7 -0.95 -4.81 9.20
N HIS A 8 -2.00 -4.61 8.39
CA HIS A 8 -2.22 -5.36 7.15
C HIS A 8 -1.05 -5.29 6.15
N ALA A 9 -0.29 -4.18 6.12
CA ALA A 9 0.85 -4.07 5.21
C ALA A 9 2.07 -4.81 5.77
N ASN A 10 2.26 -4.80 7.08
CA ASN A 10 3.43 -5.37 7.73
C ASN A 10 3.29 -6.88 7.97
N ASN A 11 2.07 -7.39 8.21
CA ASN A 11 1.83 -8.80 8.50
C ASN A 11 1.30 -9.54 7.26
N ASP A 12 0.11 -9.18 6.78
CA ASP A 12 -0.55 -9.92 5.69
C ASP A 12 0.22 -9.80 4.36
N MET A 13 0.79 -8.62 4.07
CA MET A 13 1.50 -8.39 2.81
C MET A 13 3.01 -8.71 2.90
N ALA A 14 3.69 -8.24 3.94
CA ALA A 14 5.15 -8.28 4.05
C ALA A 14 5.69 -9.11 5.23
N GLY A 15 4.81 -9.80 5.95
CA GLY A 15 5.19 -10.59 7.12
C GLY A 15 5.98 -11.83 6.76
N ASP A 16 6.59 -12.44 7.77
CA ASP A 16 7.39 -13.65 7.62
C ASP A 16 6.56 -14.95 7.76
N GLU A 17 5.26 -14.85 8.06
CA GLU A 17 4.36 -16.01 8.13
C GLU A 17 4.07 -16.59 6.74
N ASP A 18 3.79 -17.90 6.66
CA ASP A 18 3.65 -18.63 5.39
C ASP A 18 2.48 -18.15 4.52
N ASP A 19 1.45 -17.60 5.15
CA ASP A 19 0.25 -17.06 4.47
C ASP A 19 0.38 -15.58 4.10
N SER A 20 1.52 -14.94 4.40
CA SER A 20 1.81 -13.61 3.90
C SER A 20 2.01 -13.62 2.39
N TRP A 21 1.66 -12.52 1.72
CA TRP A 21 1.83 -12.42 0.28
C TRP A 21 3.31 -12.53 -0.12
N LEU A 22 4.21 -11.96 0.67
CA LEU A 22 5.66 -12.04 0.43
C LEU A 22 6.15 -13.49 0.45
N SER A 23 5.75 -14.26 1.45
CA SER A 23 6.08 -15.68 1.58
C SER A 23 5.52 -16.48 0.40
N MET A 24 4.25 -16.28 0.06
CA MET A 24 3.59 -16.95 -1.06
C MET A 24 4.27 -16.63 -2.41
N PHE A 25 4.62 -15.36 -2.66
CA PHE A 25 5.28 -14.97 -3.91
C PHE A 25 6.68 -15.55 -4.03
N ARG A 26 7.47 -15.56 -2.95
CA ARG A 26 8.80 -16.19 -2.93
C ARG A 26 8.70 -17.71 -3.14
N ALA A 27 7.77 -18.37 -2.45
CA ALA A 27 7.53 -19.81 -2.58
C ALA A 27 7.08 -20.21 -3.99
N SER A 28 6.40 -19.33 -4.73
CA SER A 28 5.94 -19.60 -6.09
C SER A 28 7.08 -19.82 -7.10
N GLY A 29 8.26 -19.26 -6.85
CA GLY A 29 9.41 -19.29 -7.76
C GLY A 29 9.15 -18.62 -9.12
N LYS A 30 8.11 -17.79 -9.25
CA LYS A 30 7.70 -17.14 -10.51
C LYS A 30 8.44 -15.84 -10.81
N PHE A 31 9.20 -15.32 -9.85
CA PHE A 31 9.86 -14.03 -9.93
C PHE A 31 11.32 -14.19 -9.50
N ASP A 32 12.22 -13.48 -10.19
CA ASP A 32 13.65 -13.47 -9.82
C ASP A 32 13.89 -12.75 -8.48
N GLN A 33 13.05 -11.75 -8.17
CA GLN A 33 13.13 -10.95 -6.95
C GLN A 33 11.74 -10.47 -6.53
N VAL A 34 11.49 -10.49 -5.22
CA VAL A 34 10.26 -9.97 -4.61
C VAL A 34 10.64 -9.14 -3.40
N GLU A 35 10.34 -7.84 -3.46
CA GLU A 35 10.60 -6.87 -2.40
C GLU A 35 9.33 -6.11 -2.03
N PRO A 36 8.94 -6.09 -0.74
CA PRO A 36 7.80 -5.31 -0.28
C PRO A 36 8.12 -3.82 -0.29
N GLN A 37 7.11 -3.00 -0.60
CA GLN A 37 7.16 -1.55 -0.45
C GLN A 37 6.35 -1.15 0.78
N SER A 38 7.04 -0.79 1.86
CA SER A 38 6.43 -0.53 3.18
C SER A 38 5.94 0.90 3.37
N GLU A 39 5.72 1.63 2.28
CA GLU A 39 5.24 3.01 2.32
C GLU A 39 3.75 3.09 2.00
N GLY A 40 3.00 3.75 2.88
CA GLY A 40 1.58 4.03 2.64
C GLY A 40 1.39 5.08 1.54
N LEU A 41 0.26 5.01 0.83
CA LEU A 41 -0.09 6.00 -0.20
C LEU A 41 -0.08 7.44 0.32
N GLY A 42 -0.37 7.63 1.61
CA GLY A 42 -0.37 8.91 2.29
C GLY A 42 1.02 9.56 2.42
N ARG A 43 2.11 8.91 2.01
CA ARG A 43 3.43 9.56 1.89
C ARG A 43 3.74 10.06 0.48
N LEU A 44 2.92 9.71 -0.51
CA LEU A 44 3.17 10.09 -1.90
C LEU A 44 2.55 11.47 -2.20
N PRO A 45 3.34 12.49 -2.60
CA PRO A 45 2.81 13.82 -2.90
C PRO A 45 1.75 13.85 -4.00
N ALA A 46 1.82 12.90 -4.94
CA ALA A 46 0.82 12.75 -5.99
C ALA A 46 -0.57 12.36 -5.44
N ILE A 47 -0.62 11.52 -4.40
CA ILE A 47 -1.86 11.11 -3.74
C ILE A 47 -2.45 12.26 -2.93
N HIS A 48 -1.61 13.09 -2.30
CA HIS A 48 -2.07 14.30 -1.59
C HIS A 48 -2.87 15.21 -2.52
N LYS A 49 -2.40 15.41 -3.76
CA LYS A 49 -3.11 16.24 -4.75
C LYS A 49 -4.51 15.73 -5.06
N ILE A 50 -4.70 14.41 -5.08
CA ILE A 50 -6.02 13.79 -5.28
C ILE A 50 -6.94 14.12 -4.11
N TYR A 51 -6.46 13.94 -2.87
CA TYR A 51 -7.26 14.28 -1.68
C TYR A 51 -7.59 15.78 -1.60
N ILE A 52 -6.64 16.66 -1.92
CA ILE A 52 -6.88 18.12 -1.99
C ILE A 52 -7.96 18.43 -3.02
N SER A 53 -7.86 17.85 -4.22
CA SER A 53 -8.84 18.06 -5.28
C SER A 53 -10.25 17.60 -4.88
N HIS A 54 -10.38 16.44 -4.26
CA HIS A 54 -11.68 15.95 -3.80
C HIS A 54 -12.28 16.83 -2.69
N SER A 55 -11.44 17.27 -1.74
CA SER A 55 -11.88 18.21 -0.69
C SER A 55 -12.35 19.53 -1.26
N GLN A 56 -11.65 20.07 -2.27
CA GLN A 56 -12.04 21.32 -2.93
C GLN A 56 -13.40 21.17 -3.62
N VAL A 57 -13.62 20.08 -4.35
CA VAL A 57 -14.92 19.80 -5.00
C VAL A 57 -16.04 19.68 -3.97
N ALA A 58 -15.79 19.04 -2.83
CA ALA A 58 -16.78 18.94 -1.76
C ALA A 58 -17.14 20.32 -1.18
N ILE A 59 -16.13 21.18 -0.95
CA ILE A 59 -16.34 22.55 -0.46
C ILE A 59 -17.14 23.39 -1.47
N GLU A 60 -16.84 23.29 -2.76
CA GLU A 60 -17.54 24.00 -3.84
C GLU A 60 -18.99 23.54 -4.04
N SER A 61 -19.32 22.33 -3.55
CA SER A 61 -20.67 21.76 -3.64
C SER A 61 -21.60 22.12 -2.48
N LEU A 62 -21.12 22.90 -1.50
CA LEU A 62 -21.89 23.42 -0.37
C LEU A 62 -22.65 24.70 -0.75
#